data_AF-A0A918P3T0-F1
#
_entry.id   AF-A0A918P3T0-F1
#
_cell.length_a   1.000
_cell.length_b   1.000
_cell.length_c   1.000
_cell.angle_alpha   90.00
_cell.angle_beta   90.00
_cell.angle_gamma   90.00
#
_symmetry.space_group_name_H-M   'P 1'
#
loop_
_entity.id
_entity.type
_entity.pdbx_description
1 polymer ?
#
loop_
_entity_poly.entity_id
_entity_poly.type
_entity_poly.pdbx_seq_one_letter_code
_entity_poly.pdbx_strand_id
1 'polypeptide(L)'
;MKWMLVRALALAAAMACATSARASEAADDAKAAWHRDAALDQALQVNSQALLHDRLGVRPEQEQAWLAFAMVAGHAGECLGESALNMPAPQRLERRLAWLERQKVQTARELAVVREFYAVLTPDQKRTLDTWLASSLAPQAFAAPRP
;
A
#
# COMPACT_ATOMS: atom_id res chain seq x y z
N MET A 1 -33.10 3.66 55.34
CA MET A 1 -33.33 3.51 53.88
C MET A 1 -32.59 4.52 52.99
N LYS A 2 -31.53 5.23 53.43
CA LYS A 2 -30.76 6.17 52.58
C LYS A 2 -29.38 5.68 52.12
N TRP A 3 -28.92 4.51 52.58
CA TRP A 3 -27.57 3.99 52.30
C TRP A 3 -27.50 3.02 51.11
N MET A 4 -28.63 2.65 50.50
CA MET A 4 -28.66 1.69 49.38
C MET A 4 -28.60 2.36 47.99
N LEU A 5 -28.79 3.68 47.89
CA LEU A 5 -28.80 4.39 46.60
C LEU A 5 -27.41 4.87 46.12
N VAL A 6 -26.40 4.95 47.01
CA VAL A 6 -25.04 5.42 46.63
C VAL A 6 -24.20 4.29 46.00
N ARG A 7 -24.50 3.01 46.26
CA ARG A 7 -23.76 1.87 45.70
C ARG A 7 -24.17 1.49 44.27
N ALA A 8 -25.37 1.88 43.83
CA ALA A 8 -25.85 1.56 42.49
C ALA A 8 -25.18 2.39 41.38
N LEU A 9 -24.57 3.54 41.71
CA LEU A 9 -23.96 4.42 40.71
C LEU A 9 -22.47 4.12 40.44
N ALA A 10 -21.78 3.40 41.33
CA ALA A 10 -20.35 3.08 41.17
C ALA A 10 -20.09 1.89 40.24
N LEU A 11 -21.08 1.02 39.99
CA LEU A 11 -20.90 -0.17 39.16
C LEU A 11 -21.03 0.10 37.64
N ALA A 12 -21.63 1.23 37.25
CA ALA A 12 -21.76 1.61 35.84
C ALA A 12 -20.51 2.28 35.26
N ALA A 13 -19.72 3.01 36.08
CA ALA A 13 -18.53 3.72 35.61
C ALA A 13 -17.32 2.79 35.34
N ALA A 14 -17.18 1.70 36.10
CA ALA A 14 -16.08 0.73 35.89
C ALA A 14 -16.24 -0.07 34.59
N MET A 15 -17.47 -0.30 34.13
CA MET A 15 -17.73 -1.06 32.90
C MET A 15 -17.54 -0.20 31.63
N ALA A 16 -17.72 1.13 31.73
CA ALA A 16 -17.45 2.07 30.64
C ALA A 16 -15.94 2.33 30.44
N CYS A 17 -15.12 2.32 31.50
CA CYS A 17 -13.66 2.45 31.38
C CYS A 17 -12.99 1.16 30.86
N ALA A 18 -13.51 -0.02 31.21
CA ALA A 18 -12.93 -1.28 30.77
C ALA A 18 -13.17 -1.57 29.27
N THR A 19 -14.26 -1.05 28.69
CA THR A 19 -14.54 -1.16 27.25
C THR A 19 -13.72 -0.17 26.43
N SER A 20 -13.50 1.07 26.92
CA SER A 20 -12.67 2.06 26.21
C SER A 20 -11.18 1.68 26.18
N ALA A 21 -10.65 1.05 27.23
CA ALA A 21 -9.27 0.59 27.28
C ALA A 21 -9.02 -0.58 26.30
N ARG A 22 -9.91 -1.58 26.25
CA ARG A 22 -9.82 -2.66 25.27
C ARG A 22 -10.01 -2.19 23.83
N ALA A 23 -10.83 -1.17 23.60
CA ALA A 23 -10.99 -0.58 22.29
C ALA A 23 -9.75 0.21 21.83
N SER A 24 -9.02 0.87 22.75
CA SER A 24 -7.75 1.53 22.41
C SER A 24 -6.63 0.53 22.19
N GLU A 25 -6.52 -0.51 23.04
CA GLU A 25 -5.55 -1.60 22.85
C GLU A 25 -5.76 -2.32 21.50
N ALA A 26 -7.01 -2.62 21.13
CA ALA A 26 -7.32 -3.23 19.84
C ALA A 26 -6.98 -2.31 18.64
N ALA A 27 -7.13 -0.99 18.80
CA ALA A 27 -6.76 -0.01 17.76
C ALA A 27 -5.23 0.13 17.63
N ASP A 28 -4.50 0.09 18.74
CA ASP A 28 -3.04 0.14 18.76
C ASP A 28 -2.43 -1.14 18.18
N ASP A 29 -2.99 -2.31 18.50
CA ASP A 29 -2.60 -3.60 17.94
C ASP A 29 -2.86 -3.66 16.43
N ALA A 30 -4.02 -3.16 15.97
CA ALA A 30 -4.32 -3.05 14.55
C ALA A 30 -3.30 -2.13 13.86
N LYS A 31 -3.03 -0.95 14.39
CA LYS A 31 -2.03 -0.03 13.82
C LYS A 31 -0.63 -0.66 13.77
N ALA A 32 -0.22 -1.38 14.82
CA ALA A 32 1.05 -2.08 14.86
C ALA A 32 1.12 -3.25 13.86
N ALA A 33 0.01 -3.94 13.61
CA ALA A 33 -0.09 -4.96 12.56
C ALA A 33 0.05 -4.34 11.16
N TRP A 34 -0.62 -3.22 10.89
CA TRP A 34 -0.53 -2.49 9.61
C TRP A 34 0.88 -1.98 9.32
N HIS A 35 1.57 -1.42 10.32
CA HIS A 35 2.96 -0.99 10.15
C HIS A 35 3.91 -2.16 9.87
N ARG A 36 3.68 -3.32 10.50
CA ARG A 36 4.45 -4.55 10.22
C ARG A 36 4.21 -5.07 8.80
N ASP A 37 2.97 -5.05 8.32
CA ASP A 37 2.61 -5.48 6.96
C ASP A 37 3.22 -4.55 5.91
N ALA A 38 3.12 -3.22 6.12
CA ALA A 38 3.74 -2.24 5.23
C ALA A 38 5.28 -2.36 5.16
N ALA A 39 5.93 -2.65 6.29
CA ALA A 39 7.38 -2.89 6.32
C ALA A 39 7.76 -4.19 5.60
N LEU A 40 6.95 -5.25 5.73
CA LEU A 40 7.14 -6.50 5.02
C LEU A 40 6.96 -6.31 3.51
N ASP A 41 5.91 -5.63 3.09
CA ASP A 41 5.65 -5.33 1.67
C ASP A 41 6.80 -4.52 1.07
N GLN A 42 7.28 -3.49 1.77
CA GLN A 42 8.43 -2.70 1.33
C GLN A 42 9.70 -3.57 1.21
N ALA A 43 9.94 -4.47 2.16
CA ALA A 43 11.09 -5.38 2.11
C ALA A 43 11.00 -6.36 0.93
N LEU A 44 9.81 -6.90 0.65
CA LEU A 44 9.57 -7.76 -0.52
C LEU A 44 9.77 -7.02 -1.84
N GLN A 45 9.35 -5.75 -1.92
CA GLN A 45 9.57 -4.91 -3.09
C GLN A 45 11.06 -4.64 -3.33
N VAL A 46 11.78 -4.19 -2.31
CA VAL A 46 13.24 -3.94 -2.42
C VAL A 46 13.98 -5.21 -2.83
N ASN A 47 13.62 -6.35 -2.25
CA ASN A 47 14.21 -7.64 -2.63
C ASN A 47 13.87 -8.01 -4.10
N SER A 48 12.63 -7.79 -4.53
CA SER A 48 12.21 -8.07 -5.91
C SER A 48 12.96 -7.23 -6.95
N GLN A 49 13.26 -5.97 -6.62
CA GLN A 49 14.04 -5.06 -7.47
C GLN A 49 15.52 -5.45 -7.52
N ALA A 50 16.13 -5.80 -6.38
CA ALA A 50 17.50 -6.28 -6.34
C ALA A 50 17.68 -7.56 -7.19
N LEU A 51 16.78 -8.52 -7.03
CA LEU A 51 16.77 -9.74 -7.84
C LEU A 51 16.56 -9.44 -9.34
N LEU A 52 15.78 -8.42 -9.67
CA LEU A 52 15.60 -7.99 -11.06
C LEU A 52 16.87 -7.33 -11.61
N HIS A 53 17.54 -6.48 -10.83
CA HIS A 53 18.83 -5.87 -11.20
C HIS A 53 19.84 -6.94 -11.57
N ASP A 54 20.01 -7.93 -10.68
CA ASP A 54 20.93 -9.04 -10.87
C ASP A 54 20.57 -9.87 -12.11
N ARG A 55 19.29 -10.19 -12.30
CA ARG A 55 18.82 -10.97 -13.47
C ARG A 55 18.98 -10.21 -14.79
N LEU A 56 18.83 -8.89 -14.77
CA LEU A 56 19.06 -8.06 -15.94
C LEU A 56 20.56 -7.92 -16.24
N GLY A 57 21.44 -8.16 -15.26
CA GLY A 57 22.86 -7.92 -15.40
C GLY A 57 23.11 -6.48 -15.85
N VAL A 58 22.50 -5.53 -15.13
CA VAL A 58 22.58 -4.10 -15.47
C VAL A 58 24.04 -3.67 -15.56
N ARG A 59 24.40 -3.11 -16.72
CA ARG A 59 25.77 -2.67 -16.99
C ARG A 59 26.01 -1.24 -16.48
N PRO A 60 27.26 -0.81 -16.27
CA PRO A 60 27.57 0.55 -15.81
C PRO A 60 26.92 1.65 -16.65
N GLU A 61 26.80 1.46 -17.96
CA GLU A 61 26.18 2.44 -18.86
C GLU A 61 24.64 2.50 -18.72
N GLN A 62 24.02 1.49 -18.10
CA GLN A 62 22.58 1.36 -17.89
C GLN A 62 22.16 1.76 -16.46
N GLU A 63 23.11 1.90 -15.54
CA GLU A 63 22.85 2.09 -14.11
C GLU A 63 22.03 3.35 -13.80
N GLN A 64 22.27 4.45 -14.52
CA GLN A 64 21.48 5.67 -14.37
C GLN A 64 20.00 5.44 -14.74
N ALA A 65 19.74 4.71 -15.83
CA ALA A 65 18.39 4.39 -16.26
C ALA A 65 17.71 3.38 -15.33
N TRP A 66 18.49 2.44 -14.76
CA TRP A 66 18.03 1.53 -13.72
C TRP A 66 17.58 2.28 -12.47
N LEU A 67 18.36 3.23 -11.95
CA LEU A 67 18.01 4.00 -10.76
C LEU A 67 16.70 4.78 -10.95
N ALA A 68 16.51 5.39 -12.13
CA ALA A 68 15.26 6.05 -12.47
C ALA A 68 14.07 5.08 -12.46
N PHE A 69 14.24 3.91 -13.07
CA PHE A 69 13.24 2.83 -13.06
C PHE A 69 12.94 2.34 -11.64
N ALA A 70 13.95 2.07 -10.82
CA ALA A 70 13.78 1.55 -9.46
C ALA A 70 13.01 2.51 -8.54
N MET A 71 13.14 3.82 -8.75
CA MET A 71 12.36 4.82 -8.02
C MET A 71 10.86 4.76 -8.32
N VAL A 72 10.47 4.38 -9.54
CA VAL A 72 9.05 4.34 -9.94
C VAL A 72 8.47 2.92 -9.87
N ALA A 73 9.30 1.90 -10.05
CA ALA A 73 8.92 0.51 -9.88
C ALA A 73 8.55 0.24 -8.43
N GLY A 74 7.50 -0.55 -8.19
CA GLY A 74 7.12 -0.96 -6.83
C GLY A 74 6.39 0.10 -6.01
N HIS A 75 6.08 1.28 -6.53
CA HIS A 75 5.10 2.14 -5.86
C HIS A 75 3.73 1.46 -5.90
N ALA A 76 3.33 0.82 -4.80
CA ALA A 76 1.95 0.43 -4.59
C ALA A 76 1.14 1.72 -4.64
N GLY A 77 0.33 1.89 -5.69
CA GLY A 77 -0.46 3.10 -5.90
C GLY A 77 -1.20 3.47 -4.61
N GLU A 78 -1.17 4.75 -4.26
CA GLU A 78 -1.85 5.26 -3.06
C GLU A 78 -3.29 4.73 -3.02
N CYS A 79 -3.69 4.00 -1.99
CA CYS A 79 -5.05 3.47 -1.90
C CYS A 79 -6.04 4.62 -1.63
N LEU A 80 -7.29 4.46 -2.09
CA LEU A 80 -8.41 5.26 -1.60
C LEU A 80 -8.59 4.97 -0.10
N GLY A 81 -7.91 5.75 0.75
CA GLY A 81 -7.87 5.51 2.19
C GLY A 81 -9.25 5.44 2.83
N GLU A 82 -9.34 4.75 3.97
CA GLU A 82 -10.58 4.38 4.66
C GLU A 82 -11.55 5.55 4.90
N SER A 83 -11.04 6.78 5.04
CA SER A 83 -11.87 7.98 5.16
C SER A 83 -12.81 8.22 3.96
N ALA A 84 -12.52 7.64 2.79
CA ALA A 84 -13.43 7.66 1.63
C ALA A 84 -14.67 6.77 1.83
N LEU A 85 -14.54 5.68 2.60
CA LEU A 85 -15.61 4.70 2.82
C LEU A 85 -16.73 5.25 3.70
N ASN A 86 -16.43 6.26 4.51
CA ASN A 86 -17.39 6.93 5.40
C ASN A 86 -18.09 8.14 4.75
N MET A 87 -17.76 8.47 3.49
CA MET A 87 -18.40 9.58 2.77
C MET A 87 -19.76 9.16 2.18
N PRO A 88 -20.73 10.09 2.07
CA PRO A 88 -21.95 9.83 1.33
C PRO A 88 -21.65 9.54 -0.16
N ALA A 89 -22.56 8.82 -0.82
CA ALA A 89 -22.29 8.23 -2.14
C ALA A 89 -21.80 9.23 -3.22
N PRO A 90 -22.38 10.43 -3.37
CA PRO A 90 -21.90 11.41 -4.34
C PRO A 90 -20.46 11.87 -4.08
N GLN A 91 -20.16 12.26 -2.83
CA GLN A 91 -18.83 12.73 -2.44
C GLN A 91 -17.78 11.62 -2.54
N ARG A 92 -18.17 10.37 -2.28
CA ARG A 92 -17.30 9.21 -2.49
C ARG A 92 -16.93 9.03 -3.95
N LEU A 93 -17.88 9.20 -4.87
CA LEU A 93 -17.63 9.11 -6.31
C LEU A 93 -16.75 10.26 -6.79
N GLU A 94 -16.98 11.49 -6.32
CA GLU A 94 -16.13 12.65 -6.61
C GLU A 94 -14.69 12.41 -6.15
N ARG A 95 -14.50 11.91 -4.93
CA ARG A 95 -13.17 11.60 -4.40
C ARG A 95 -12.51 10.44 -5.16
N ARG A 96 -13.27 9.42 -5.55
CA ARG A 96 -12.77 8.33 -6.40
C ARG A 96 -12.34 8.85 -7.77
N LEU A 97 -13.10 9.77 -8.37
CA LEU A 97 -12.75 10.39 -9.65
C LEU A 97 -11.44 11.17 -9.55
N ALA A 98 -11.31 12.04 -8.55
CA ALA A 98 -10.09 12.80 -8.32
C ALA A 98 -8.86 11.90 -8.05
N TRP A 99 -9.07 10.76 -7.38
CA TRP A 99 -8.03 9.76 -7.18
C TRP A 99 -7.61 9.09 -8.49
N LEU A 100 -8.57 8.67 -9.32
CA LEU A 100 -8.29 8.09 -10.64
C LEU A 100 -7.50 9.05 -11.54
N GLU A 101 -7.84 10.34 -11.50
CA GLU A 101 -7.11 11.37 -12.24
C GLU A 101 -5.64 11.48 -11.79
N ARG A 102 -5.38 11.44 -10.47
CA ARG A 102 -4.00 11.42 -9.94
C ARG A 102 -3.27 10.16 -10.36
N GLN A 103 -3.90 8.99 -10.24
CA GLN A 103 -3.31 7.72 -10.67
C GLN A 103 -2.94 7.75 -12.15
N LYS A 104 -3.81 8.28 -13.02
CA LYS A 104 -3.53 8.44 -14.46
C LYS A 104 -2.25 9.25 -14.70
N VAL A 105 -2.05 10.35 -13.96
CA VAL A 105 -0.83 11.17 -14.07
C VAL A 105 0.41 10.40 -13.61
N GLN A 106 0.31 9.63 -12.52
CA GLN A 106 1.44 8.84 -12.03
C GLN A 106 1.81 7.71 -12.99
N THR A 107 0.83 6.94 -13.47
CA THR A 107 1.08 5.88 -14.47
C THR A 107 1.67 6.44 -15.76
N ALA A 108 1.30 7.65 -16.18
CA ALA A 108 1.91 8.30 -17.34
C ALA A 108 3.40 8.64 -17.11
N ARG A 109 3.78 9.05 -15.89
CA ARG A 109 5.18 9.30 -15.51
C ARG A 109 5.98 8.00 -15.45
N GLU A 110 5.43 6.97 -14.81
CA GLU A 110 6.00 5.62 -14.77
C GLU A 110 6.27 5.11 -16.18
N LEU A 111 5.30 5.24 -17.09
CA LEU A 111 5.44 4.83 -18.48
C LEU A 111 6.61 5.54 -19.19
N ALA A 112 6.81 6.83 -18.94
CA ALA A 112 7.92 7.57 -19.54
C ALA A 112 9.28 7.00 -19.10
N VAL A 113 9.45 6.78 -17.79
CA VAL A 113 10.68 6.21 -17.23
C VAL A 113 10.92 4.78 -17.73
N VAL A 114 9.87 3.95 -17.77
CA VAL A 114 9.97 2.58 -18.28
C VAL A 114 10.40 2.58 -19.75
N ARG A 115 9.88 3.49 -20.58
CA ARG A 115 10.29 3.62 -21.99
C ARG A 115 11.77 3.98 -22.14
N GLU A 116 12.26 4.92 -21.34
CA GLU A 116 13.68 5.32 -21.34
C GLU A 116 14.58 4.16 -20.92
N PHE A 117 14.23 3.46 -19.84
CA PHE A 117 14.97 2.27 -19.41
C PHE A 117 14.93 1.18 -20.47
N TYR A 118 13.76 0.88 -21.04
CA TYR A 118 13.60 -0.14 -22.08
C TYR A 118 14.44 0.16 -23.33
N ALA A 119 14.63 1.44 -23.69
CA ALA A 119 15.42 1.82 -24.86
C ALA A 119 16.91 1.41 -24.74
N VAL A 120 17.47 1.41 -23.53
CA VAL A 120 18.89 1.08 -23.29
C VAL A 120 19.14 -0.41 -23.04
N LEU A 121 18.09 -1.23 -22.93
CA LEU A 121 18.19 -2.67 -22.71
C LEU A 121 18.49 -3.45 -24.00
N THR A 122 19.26 -4.54 -23.84
CA THR A 122 19.43 -5.55 -24.91
C THR A 122 18.15 -6.35 -25.13
N PRO A 123 18.00 -7.06 -26.26
CA PRO A 123 16.82 -7.91 -26.52
C PRO A 123 16.54 -8.94 -25.42
N ASP A 124 17.58 -9.53 -24.83
CA ASP A 124 17.39 -10.51 -23.75
C ASP A 124 16.98 -9.85 -22.44
N GLN A 125 17.58 -8.69 -22.10
CA GLN A 125 17.18 -7.90 -20.92
C GLN A 125 15.72 -7.43 -21.03
N LYS A 126 15.28 -7.00 -22.22
CA LYS A 126 13.88 -6.63 -22.50
C LYS A 126 12.93 -7.77 -22.18
N ARG A 127 13.23 -8.98 -22.64
CA ARG A 127 12.41 -10.19 -22.37
C ARG A 127 12.30 -10.47 -20.88
N THR A 128 13.40 -10.33 -20.13
CA THR A 128 13.41 -10.48 -18.67
C THR A 128 12.52 -9.44 -17.98
N LEU A 129 12.64 -8.17 -18.38
CA LEU A 129 11.81 -7.09 -17.84
C LEU A 129 10.33 -7.29 -18.18
N ASP A 130 10.00 -7.66 -19.42
CA ASP A 130 8.63 -7.93 -19.87
C ASP A 130 7.97 -9.05 -19.05
N THR A 131 8.73 -10.12 -18.78
CA THR A 131 8.24 -11.26 -17.98
C THR A 131 7.99 -10.86 -16.52
N TRP A 132 8.89 -10.05 -15.95
CA TRP A 132 8.75 -9.51 -14.61
C TRP A 132 7.55 -8.56 -14.51
N LEU A 133 7.41 -7.63 -15.47
CA LEU A 133 6.28 -6.70 -15.53
C LEU A 133 4.95 -7.43 -15.70
N ALA A 134 4.87 -8.44 -16.56
CA ALA A 134 3.66 -9.24 -16.73
C ALA A 134 3.26 -9.96 -15.43
N SER A 135 4.23 -10.41 -14.64
CA SER A 135 3.99 -11.01 -13.33
C SER A 135 3.53 -9.98 -12.30
N SER A 136 4.00 -8.73 -12.39
CA SER A 136 3.57 -7.63 -11.52
C SER A 136 2.19 -7.04 -11.90
N LEU A 137 1.81 -7.11 -13.18
CA LEU A 137 0.54 -6.63 -13.72
C LEU A 137 -0.55 -7.69 -13.74
N ALA A 138 -0.21 -8.95 -13.42
CA ALA A 138 -1.22 -9.97 -13.17
C ALA A 138 -2.21 -9.39 -12.16
N PRO A 139 -3.53 -9.44 -12.43
CA PRO A 139 -4.48 -8.96 -11.46
C PRO A 139 -4.16 -9.66 -10.15
N GLN A 140 -4.06 -8.88 -9.07
CA GLN A 140 -4.27 -9.40 -7.72
C GLN A 140 -5.72 -9.90 -7.71
N ALA A 141 -5.94 -11.06 -8.33
CA ALA A 141 -7.23 -11.62 -8.61
C ALA A 141 -7.84 -11.92 -7.25
N PHE A 142 -8.77 -11.05 -6.83
CA PHE A 142 -9.51 -11.20 -5.59
C PHE A 142 -8.62 -11.46 -4.37
N ALA A 143 -7.74 -10.51 -4.02
CA ALA A 143 -7.42 -10.33 -2.61
C ALA A 143 -8.70 -9.82 -1.92
N ALA A 144 -9.59 -10.76 -1.58
CA ALA A 144 -10.66 -10.51 -0.62
C ALA A 144 -10.05 -9.86 0.64
N PRO A 145 -10.81 -9.05 1.39
CA PRO A 145 -10.32 -8.57 2.68
C PRO A 145 -9.90 -9.79 3.49
N ARG A 146 -8.59 -9.89 3.79
CA ARG A 146 -8.08 -10.92 4.70
C ARG A 146 -8.77 -10.67 6.05
N PRO A 147 -9.35 -11.71 6.68
CA PRO A 147 -10.16 -11.58 7.89
C PRO A 147 -9.36 -11.04 9.08
#